data_AF-A0A517L9P9-F1
#
_entry.id   AF-A0A517L9P9-F1
#
_cell.length_a   1.000
_cell.length_b   1.000
_cell.length_c   1.000
_cell.angle_alpha   90.00
_cell.angle_beta   90.00
_cell.angle_gamma   90.00
#
_symmetry.space_group_name_H-M   'P 1'
#
loop_
_entity.id
_entity.type
_entity.pdbx_description
1 polymer ?
#
loop_
_entity_poly.entity_id
_entity_poly.type
_entity_poly.pdbx_seq_one_letter_code
_entity_poly.pdbx_strand_id
1 'polypeptide(L)'
;MPPITLPSIITPALLSRIRSHPQLPKHTWYIVSSVTLSCLNRPDEIPKIFRGAIGEDGGGMEGRGLSHEEQLRIARRMREGLVKSSVICGLPKTINALLSLKTATPPSLLDTPTSYSPTSRPSEIYSTPTSTILHRGQTFFNTVYGKISTRVMSQMDLSGTEDLGLLARLFYGL
;
A
#
# COMPACT_ATOMS: atom_id res chain seq x y z
N MET A 1 20.00 6.88 -24.70
CA MET A 1 19.48 8.15 -24.14
C MET A 1 19.89 8.23 -22.69
N PRO A 2 20.42 9.36 -22.21
CA PRO A 2 20.68 9.54 -20.78
C PRO A 2 19.37 9.47 -19.99
N PRO A 3 19.38 8.97 -18.75
CA PRO A 3 18.18 8.91 -17.92
C PRO A 3 17.66 10.33 -17.65
N ILE A 4 16.36 10.55 -17.85
CA ILE A 4 15.69 11.80 -17.53
C ILE A 4 15.77 11.99 -16.02
N THR A 5 16.51 13.00 -15.57
CA THR A 5 16.60 13.36 -14.14
C THR A 5 15.47 14.32 -13.82
N LEU A 6 14.51 13.87 -13.02
CA LEU A 6 13.39 14.70 -12.59
C LEU A 6 13.77 15.51 -11.34
N PRO A 7 13.26 16.75 -11.20
CA PRO A 7 13.51 17.56 -10.01
C PRO A 7 12.89 16.89 -8.78
N SER A 8 13.56 17.06 -7.64
CA SER A 8 13.08 16.46 -6.41
C SER A 8 11.80 17.12 -5.90
N ILE A 9 10.84 16.32 -5.47
CA ILE A 9 9.56 16.79 -4.90
C ILE A 9 9.61 16.81 -3.37
N ILE A 10 10.17 15.76 -2.75
CA ILE A 10 10.13 15.61 -1.29
C ILE A 10 11.27 16.40 -0.66
N THR A 11 10.90 17.46 0.05
CA THR A 11 11.80 18.29 0.86
C THR A 11 11.50 18.12 2.35
N PRO A 12 12.45 18.42 3.26
CA PRO A 12 12.21 18.36 4.70
C PRO A 12 11.03 19.24 5.15
N ALA A 13 10.88 20.43 4.54
CA ALA A 13 9.78 21.34 4.84
C ALA A 13 8.42 20.75 4.41
N LEU A 14 8.35 20.11 3.24
CA LEU A 14 7.13 19.44 2.78
C LEU A 14 6.79 18.25 3.67
N LEU A 15 7.79 17.42 4.03
CA LEU A 15 7.60 16.29 4.95
C LEU A 15 7.05 16.73 6.30
N SER A 16 7.61 17.81 6.87
CA SER A 16 7.14 18.39 8.13
C SER A 16 5.67 18.80 8.02
N ARG A 17 5.29 19.53 6.95
CA ARG A 17 3.91 19.95 6.71
C ARG A 17 2.93 18.80 6.53
N ILE A 18 3.31 17.74 5.81
CA ILE A 18 2.45 16.57 5.62
C ILE A 18 2.26 15.84 6.96
N ARG A 19 3.34 15.65 7.73
CA ARG A 19 3.30 14.96 9.03
C ARG A 19 2.49 15.72 10.08
N SER A 20 2.55 17.04 10.06
CA SER A 20 1.85 17.91 11.03
C SER A 20 0.44 18.31 10.59
N HIS A 21 -0.08 17.72 9.52
CA HIS A 21 -1.40 18.10 9.01
C HIS A 21 -2.50 17.74 10.04
N PRO A 22 -3.33 18.70 10.48
CA PRO A 22 -4.17 18.53 11.68
C PRO A 22 -5.24 17.45 11.55
N GLN A 23 -5.73 17.20 10.33
CA GLN A 23 -6.78 16.21 10.06
C GLN A 23 -6.22 14.85 9.62
N LEU A 24 -4.90 14.70 9.56
CA LEU A 24 -4.29 13.45 9.12
C LEU A 24 -4.11 12.51 10.31
N PRO A 25 -4.69 11.28 10.27
CA PRO A 25 -4.51 10.34 11.37
C PRO A 25 -3.03 10.04 11.61
N LYS A 26 -2.67 9.81 12.88
CA LYS A 26 -1.29 9.47 13.25
C LYS A 26 -0.81 8.23 12.48
N HIS A 27 0.46 8.25 12.09
CA HIS A 27 1.11 7.14 11.37
C HIS A 27 0.45 6.75 10.04
N THR A 28 -0.25 7.65 9.34
CA THR A 28 -0.76 7.37 7.97
C THR A 28 -0.04 8.16 6.89
N TRP A 29 0.62 9.25 7.27
CA TRP A 29 1.25 10.18 6.33
C TRP A 29 2.20 9.50 5.34
N TYR A 30 3.03 8.56 5.82
CA TYR A 30 3.98 7.85 4.98
C TYR A 30 3.29 6.88 4.00
N ILE A 31 2.12 6.35 4.33
CA ILE A 31 1.32 5.52 3.41
C ILE A 31 0.77 6.41 2.29
N VAL A 32 0.10 7.51 2.67
CA VAL A 32 -0.56 8.42 1.73
C VAL A 32 0.47 9.04 0.76
N SER A 33 1.59 9.53 1.29
CA SER A 33 2.67 10.09 0.48
C SER A 33 3.25 9.07 -0.50
N SER A 34 3.57 7.85 -0.05
CA SER A 34 4.15 6.84 -0.93
C SER A 34 3.20 6.34 -2.00
N VAL A 35 1.92 6.17 -1.68
CA VAL A 35 0.89 5.82 -2.67
C VAL A 35 0.77 6.96 -3.69
N THR A 36 0.68 8.21 -3.24
CA THR A 36 0.59 9.38 -4.12
C THR A 36 1.78 9.45 -5.08
N LEU A 37 3.01 9.30 -4.57
CA LEU A 37 4.23 9.28 -5.38
C LEU A 37 4.25 8.11 -6.36
N SER A 38 3.77 6.93 -5.96
CA SER A 38 3.63 5.80 -6.88
C SER A 38 2.67 6.13 -8.03
N CYS A 39 1.49 6.70 -7.74
CA CYS A 39 0.52 7.09 -8.75
C CYS A 39 1.06 8.17 -9.71
N LEU A 40 1.86 9.11 -9.19
CA LEU A 40 2.59 10.12 -9.96
C LEU A 40 3.82 9.58 -10.71
N ASN A 41 4.10 8.27 -10.63
CA ASN A 41 5.27 7.64 -11.23
C ASN A 41 6.60 8.27 -10.76
N ARG A 42 6.70 8.56 -9.46
CA ARG A 42 7.88 9.08 -8.76
C ARG A 42 8.45 8.07 -7.75
N PRO A 43 8.86 6.87 -8.20
CA PRO A 43 9.44 5.87 -7.30
C PRO A 43 10.74 6.34 -6.65
N ASP A 44 11.49 7.23 -7.31
CA ASP A 44 12.74 7.85 -6.84
C ASP A 44 12.59 8.61 -5.52
N GLU A 45 11.38 9.10 -5.21
CA GLU A 45 11.08 9.87 -4.00
C GLU A 45 10.67 9.01 -2.80
N ILE A 46 10.29 7.75 -3.03
CA ILE A 46 9.80 6.84 -1.97
C ILE A 46 10.83 6.57 -0.87
N PRO A 47 12.13 6.37 -1.17
CA PRO A 47 13.17 6.28 -0.16
C PRO A 47 13.14 7.42 0.86
N LYS A 48 12.91 8.67 0.43
CA LYS A 48 12.90 9.84 1.34
C LYS A 48 11.71 9.82 2.29
N ILE A 49 10.56 9.35 1.82
CA ILE A 49 9.39 9.13 2.69
C ILE A 49 9.73 8.09 3.76
N PHE A 50 10.34 6.98 3.37
CA PHE A 50 10.68 5.90 4.30
C PHE A 50 11.67 6.36 5.38
N ARG A 51 12.78 6.99 4.99
CA ARG A 51 13.80 7.51 5.93
C ARG A 51 13.22 8.54 6.90
N GLY A 52 12.43 9.48 6.39
CA GLY A 52 11.72 10.45 7.22
C GLY A 52 10.69 9.81 8.16
N ALA A 53 10.12 8.66 7.81
CA ALA A 53 9.18 7.93 8.64
C ALA A 53 9.86 7.12 9.75
N ILE A 54 11.00 6.48 9.47
CA ILE A 54 11.76 5.73 10.48
C ILE A 54 12.68 6.62 11.34
N GLY A 55 12.76 7.91 11.02
CA GLY A 55 13.44 8.91 11.86
C GLY A 55 14.93 9.07 11.57
N GLU A 56 15.43 8.58 10.43
CA GLU A 56 16.84 8.74 10.03
C GLU A 56 17.23 10.22 9.83
N ASP A 57 16.26 11.08 9.47
CA ASP A 57 16.48 12.50 9.18
C ASP A 57 16.27 13.44 10.40
N GLY A 58 16.25 12.91 11.63
CA GLY A 58 16.26 13.72 12.86
C GLY A 58 14.97 14.52 13.18
N GLY A 59 13.89 14.32 12.41
CA GLY A 59 12.62 15.06 12.56
C GLY A 59 11.59 14.43 13.51
N GLY A 60 11.97 13.46 14.35
CA GLY A 60 11.09 12.89 15.38
C GLY A 60 10.97 13.82 16.59
N MET A 61 9.74 14.12 17.04
CA MET A 61 9.55 14.60 18.41
C MET A 61 10.11 13.53 19.35
N GLU A 62 10.98 13.96 20.26
CA GLU A 62 11.68 13.19 21.29
C GLU A 62 12.88 12.37 20.77
N GLY A 63 14.08 12.67 21.30
CA GLY A 63 15.37 12.08 20.95
C GLY A 63 15.54 10.59 21.29
N ARG A 64 14.47 9.79 21.23
CA ARG A 64 14.51 8.34 21.20
C ARG A 64 14.17 7.89 19.78
N GLY A 65 15.13 7.28 19.10
CA GLY A 65 14.87 6.62 17.81
C GLY A 65 13.74 5.60 17.96
N LEU A 66 12.96 5.41 16.87
CA LEU A 66 11.88 4.44 16.84
C LEU A 66 12.41 3.03 17.13
N SER A 67 11.64 2.25 17.88
CA SER A 67 11.97 0.84 18.11
C SER A 67 12.01 0.06 16.79
N HIS A 68 12.75 -1.04 16.77
CA HIS A 68 12.83 -1.91 15.59
C HIS A 68 11.43 -2.39 15.13
N GLU A 69 10.53 -2.69 16.08
CA GLU A 69 9.16 -3.10 15.80
C GLU A 69 8.35 -2.00 15.11
N GLU A 70 8.50 -0.74 15.55
CA GLU A 70 7.84 0.40 14.91
C GLU A 70 8.36 0.63 13.49
N GLN A 71 9.68 0.54 13.28
CA GLN A 71 10.27 0.66 11.95
C GLN A 71 9.75 -0.45 11.03
N LEU A 72 9.68 -1.69 11.52
CA LEU A 72 9.14 -2.84 10.78
C LEU A 72 7.65 -2.62 10.43
N ARG A 73 6.88 -2.10 11.38
CA ARG A 73 5.47 -1.75 11.16
C ARG A 73 5.30 -0.67 10.10
N ILE A 74 6.14 0.37 10.08
CA ILE A 74 6.14 1.40 9.04
C ILE A 74 6.45 0.77 7.68
N ALA A 75 7.53 0.00 7.59
CA ALA A 75 7.97 -0.65 6.35
C ALA A 75 6.86 -1.56 5.76
N ARG A 76 6.26 -2.41 6.59
CA ARG A 76 5.14 -3.29 6.20
C ARG A 76 3.92 -2.50 5.75
N ARG A 77 3.54 -1.44 6.47
CA ARG A 77 2.38 -0.61 6.11
C ARG A 77 2.58 0.16 4.82
N MET A 78 3.81 0.63 4.53
CA MET A 78 4.15 1.24 3.25
C MET A 78 4.04 0.23 2.11
N ARG A 79 4.62 -0.96 2.26
CA ARG A 79 4.49 -2.05 1.27
C ARG A 79 3.02 -2.40 1.02
N GLU A 80 2.25 -2.56 2.08
CA GLU A 80 0.83 -2.92 2.01
C GLU A 80 -0.01 -1.84 1.32
N GLY A 81 0.22 -0.56 1.65
CA GLY A 81 -0.45 0.56 0.99
C GLY A 81 -0.16 0.61 -0.51
N LEU A 82 1.10 0.42 -0.91
CA LEU A 82 1.50 0.35 -2.31
C LEU A 82 0.82 -0.81 -3.03
N VAL A 83 0.87 -2.04 -2.48
CA VAL A 83 0.22 -3.22 -3.05
C VAL A 83 -1.28 -3.00 -3.23
N LYS A 84 -1.98 -2.48 -2.21
CA LYS A 84 -3.42 -2.21 -2.27
C LYS A 84 -3.78 -1.12 -3.29
N SER A 85 -2.89 -0.16 -3.52
CA SER A 85 -3.10 0.90 -4.53
C SER A 85 -2.90 0.44 -5.97
N SER A 86 -2.36 -0.76 -6.20
CA SER A 86 -2.05 -1.26 -7.56
C SER A 86 -3.26 -1.34 -8.48
N VAL A 87 -4.45 -1.58 -7.95
CA VAL A 87 -5.71 -1.63 -8.71
C VAL A 87 -6.11 -0.26 -9.27
N ILE A 88 -5.65 0.83 -8.62
CA ILE A 88 -5.94 2.21 -9.03
C ILE A 88 -4.79 2.78 -9.86
N CYS A 89 -3.55 2.55 -9.41
CA CYS A 89 -2.37 3.22 -9.96
C CYS A 89 -1.61 2.36 -10.98
N GLY A 90 -2.01 1.09 -11.13
CA GLY A 90 -1.41 0.12 -12.04
C GLY A 90 -0.25 -0.63 -11.40
N LEU A 91 -0.14 -1.92 -11.76
CA LEU A 91 0.95 -2.79 -11.32
C LEU A 91 2.35 -2.26 -11.71
N PRO A 92 2.61 -1.73 -12.93
CA PRO A 92 3.95 -1.27 -13.29
C PRO A 92 4.50 -0.18 -12.35
N LYS A 93 3.68 0.82 -12.01
CA LYS A 93 4.08 1.88 -11.08
C LYS A 93 4.26 1.37 -9.66
N THR A 94 3.44 0.40 -9.26
CA THR A 94 3.53 -0.25 -7.95
C THR A 94 4.83 -1.06 -7.82
N ILE A 95 5.20 -1.80 -8.87
CA ILE A 95 6.45 -2.58 -8.92
C ILE A 95 7.65 -1.64 -8.77
N ASN A 96 7.70 -0.57 -9.56
CA ASN A 96 8.79 0.42 -9.48
C ASN A 96 8.87 1.04 -8.07
N ALA A 97 7.71 1.35 -7.48
CA ALA A 97 7.63 1.91 -6.14
C ALA A 97 8.14 0.95 -5.05
N LEU A 98 7.73 -0.32 -5.09
CA LEU A 98 8.17 -1.35 -4.14
C LEU A 98 9.66 -1.67 -4.29
N LEU A 99 10.17 -1.73 -5.52
CA LEU A 99 11.60 -1.94 -5.77
C LEU A 99 12.43 -0.76 -5.26
N SER A 100 11.97 0.47 -5.46
CA SER A 100 12.62 1.66 -4.90
C SER A 100 12.59 1.65 -3.37
N LEU A 101 11.45 1.34 -2.75
CA LEU A 101 11.35 1.20 -1.29
C LEU A 101 12.34 0.15 -0.75
N LYS A 102 12.48 -1.00 -1.44
CA LYS A 102 13.43 -2.04 -1.07
C LYS A 102 14.87 -1.52 -0.98
N THR A 103 15.29 -0.62 -1.89
CA THR A 103 16.65 -0.04 -1.86
C THR A 103 16.98 0.73 -0.59
N ALA A 104 15.96 1.27 0.09
CA ALA A 104 16.12 2.03 1.32
C ALA A 104 15.75 1.23 2.57
N THR A 105 15.31 -0.03 2.41
CA THR A 105 14.85 -0.86 3.52
C THR A 105 15.99 -1.79 3.98
N PRO A 106 16.50 -1.65 5.22
CA PRO A 106 17.49 -2.56 5.78
C PRO A 106 17.03 -4.02 5.75
N PRO A 107 17.95 -5.01 5.65
CA PRO A 107 17.58 -6.42 5.61
C PRO A 107 16.73 -6.88 6.79
N SER A 108 16.94 -6.32 7.98
CA SER A 108 16.17 -6.63 9.18
C SER A 108 14.70 -6.17 9.12
N LEU A 109 14.34 -5.31 8.17
CA LEU A 109 12.98 -4.80 7.94
C LEU A 109 12.29 -5.40 6.70
N LEU A 110 12.97 -6.34 6.01
CA LEU A 110 12.43 -7.06 4.86
C LEU A 110 11.72 -8.35 5.31
N ASP A 111 10.57 -8.62 4.71
CA ASP A 111 9.91 -9.92 4.86
C ASP A 111 10.51 -10.92 3.84
N THR A 112 10.69 -12.17 4.24
CA THR A 112 11.23 -13.26 3.41
C THR A 112 10.09 -14.08 2.79
N PRO A 113 10.19 -14.49 1.50
CA PRO A 113 9.10 -15.17 0.78
C PRO A 113 8.58 -16.47 1.40
N THR A 114 9.37 -17.11 2.26
CA THR A 114 9.07 -18.41 2.89
C THR A 114 8.85 -18.31 4.40
N SER A 115 8.90 -17.10 4.96
CA SER A 115 8.64 -16.87 6.38
C SER A 115 7.20 -16.45 6.63
N TYR A 116 6.85 -16.27 7.90
CA TYR A 116 5.54 -15.79 8.31
C TYR A 116 5.15 -14.51 7.56
N SER A 117 4.04 -14.56 6.82
CA SER A 117 3.47 -13.40 6.13
C SER A 117 2.53 -12.65 7.07
N PRO A 118 2.70 -11.33 7.28
CA PRO A 118 1.81 -10.55 8.13
C PRO A 118 0.40 -10.35 7.54
N THR A 119 0.16 -10.76 6.29
CA THR A 119 -1.12 -10.54 5.59
C THR A 119 -1.92 -11.81 5.37
N SER A 120 -1.35 -13.00 5.68
CA SER A 120 -1.90 -14.32 5.35
C SER A 120 -2.23 -14.58 3.87
N ARG A 121 -2.13 -13.58 2.98
CA ARG A 121 -2.45 -13.65 1.55
C ARG A 121 -1.80 -14.85 0.84
N PRO A 122 -0.51 -15.18 1.03
CA PRO A 122 0.08 -16.35 0.39
C PRO A 122 -0.61 -17.65 0.78
N SER A 123 -0.81 -17.91 2.08
CA SER A 123 -1.51 -19.12 2.53
C SER A 123 -2.95 -19.16 2.06
N GLU A 124 -3.64 -18.01 2.05
CA GLU A 124 -5.02 -17.97 1.57
C GLU A 124 -5.12 -18.33 0.09
N ILE A 125 -4.29 -17.75 -0.77
CA ILE A 125 -4.31 -18.00 -2.21
C ILE A 125 -3.92 -19.45 -2.53
N TYR A 126 -2.90 -20.00 -1.89
CA TYR A 126 -2.38 -21.31 -2.25
C TYR A 126 -3.09 -22.48 -1.56
N SER A 127 -3.82 -22.24 -0.46
CA SER A 127 -4.42 -23.31 0.34
C SER A 127 -5.94 -23.22 0.48
N THR A 128 -6.56 -22.11 0.06
CA THR A 128 -8.03 -21.95 0.16
C THR A 128 -8.69 -22.16 -1.20
N PRO A 129 -9.76 -22.96 -1.30
CA PRO A 129 -10.53 -23.08 -2.53
C PRO A 129 -11.05 -21.72 -3.02
N THR A 130 -10.91 -21.44 -4.32
CA THR A 130 -11.33 -20.17 -4.93
C THR A 130 -12.79 -19.81 -4.63
N SER A 131 -13.68 -20.79 -4.59
CA SER A 131 -15.09 -20.60 -4.24
C SER A 131 -15.29 -19.98 -2.84
N THR A 132 -14.44 -20.35 -1.88
CA THR A 132 -14.49 -19.81 -0.52
C THR A 132 -14.04 -18.35 -0.49
N ILE A 133 -12.98 -18.02 -1.24
CA ILE A 133 -12.49 -16.64 -1.39
C ILE A 133 -13.58 -15.77 -2.03
N LEU A 134 -14.20 -16.22 -3.11
CA LEU A 134 -15.28 -15.51 -3.80
C LEU A 134 -16.51 -15.31 -2.91
N HIS A 135 -16.91 -16.33 -2.14
CA HIS A 135 -18.03 -16.24 -1.21
C HIS A 135 -17.75 -15.22 -0.09
N ARG A 136 -16.55 -15.25 0.50
CA ARG A 136 -16.13 -14.28 1.51
C ARG A 136 -16.13 -12.87 0.96
N GLY A 137 -15.60 -12.67 -0.25
CA GLY A 137 -15.60 -11.37 -0.90
C GLY A 137 -17.00 -10.84 -1.21
N GLN A 138 -17.91 -11.69 -1.66
CA GLN A 138 -19.33 -11.33 -1.83
C GLN A 138 -19.96 -10.92 -0.50
N THR A 139 -19.68 -11.65 0.58
CA THR A 139 -20.19 -11.35 1.93
C THR A 139 -19.68 -10.01 2.44
N PHE A 140 -18.38 -9.74 2.28
CA PHE A 140 -17.79 -8.47 2.70
C PHE A 140 -18.28 -7.31 1.82
N PHE A 141 -18.39 -7.50 0.50
CA PHE A 141 -19.00 -6.53 -0.41
C PHE A 141 -20.43 -6.17 0.02
N ASN A 142 -21.25 -7.17 0.39
CA ASN A 142 -22.60 -6.95 0.91
C ASN A 142 -22.61 -6.11 2.19
N THR A 143 -21.59 -6.28 3.05
CA THR A 143 -21.45 -5.49 4.28
C THR A 143 -21.08 -4.04 3.97
N VAL A 144 -20.15 -3.81 3.04
CA VAL A 144 -19.68 -2.47 2.67
C VAL A 144 -20.76 -1.66 1.93
N TYR A 145 -21.45 -2.28 0.97
CA TYR A 145 -22.46 -1.61 0.15
C TYR A 145 -23.88 -1.67 0.75
N GLY A 146 -24.11 -2.54 1.73
CA GLY A 146 -25.39 -2.68 2.43
C GLY A 146 -26.56 -2.92 1.48
N LYS A 147 -27.63 -2.12 1.63
CA LYS A 147 -28.90 -2.30 0.91
C LYS A 147 -28.79 -2.27 -0.62
N ILE A 148 -27.77 -1.63 -1.17
CA ILE A 148 -27.60 -1.51 -2.63
C ILE A 148 -26.67 -2.58 -3.22
N SER A 149 -26.10 -3.47 -2.41
CA SER A 149 -25.04 -4.38 -2.84
C SER A 149 -25.46 -5.28 -4.00
N THR A 150 -26.65 -5.88 -3.94
CA THR A 150 -27.17 -6.75 -5.01
C THR A 150 -27.28 -6.01 -6.34
N ARG A 151 -27.79 -4.78 -6.33
CA ARG A 151 -27.93 -3.95 -7.53
C ARG A 151 -26.56 -3.60 -8.11
N VAL A 152 -25.62 -3.15 -7.28
CA VAL A 152 -24.28 -2.75 -7.73
C VAL A 152 -23.52 -3.96 -8.26
N MET A 153 -23.55 -5.10 -7.56
CA MET A 153 -22.90 -6.32 -8.03
C MET A 153 -23.49 -6.80 -9.36
N SER A 154 -24.81 -6.81 -9.50
CA SER A 154 -25.47 -7.16 -10.76
C SER A 154 -25.07 -6.22 -11.91
N GLN A 155 -24.94 -4.91 -11.65
CA GLN A 155 -24.45 -3.97 -12.65
C GLN A 155 -22.99 -4.25 -13.05
N MET A 156 -22.15 -4.65 -12.10
CA MET A 156 -20.76 -5.02 -12.39
C MET A 156 -20.68 -6.32 -13.19
N ASP A 157 -21.45 -7.35 -12.82
CA ASP A 157 -21.54 -8.62 -13.55
C ASP A 157 -22.06 -8.41 -14.99
N LEU A 158 -22.95 -7.41 -15.20
CA LEU A 158 -23.56 -7.09 -16.49
C LEU A 158 -22.90 -5.90 -17.21
N SER A 159 -21.69 -5.49 -16.80
CA SER A 159 -21.03 -4.28 -17.32
C SER A 159 -20.44 -4.42 -18.73
N GLY A 160 -20.74 -5.51 -19.44
CA GLY A 160 -20.12 -5.87 -20.72
C GLY A 160 -18.77 -6.58 -20.57
N THR A 161 -18.26 -6.68 -19.34
CA THR A 161 -17.17 -7.59 -18.93
C THR A 161 -17.58 -8.25 -17.61
N GLU A 162 -17.64 -9.58 -17.61
CA GLU A 162 -17.93 -10.35 -16.38
C GLU A 162 -16.79 -10.22 -15.34
N ASP A 163 -15.62 -9.72 -15.77
CA ASP A 163 -14.43 -9.62 -14.93
C ASP A 163 -14.59 -8.58 -13.83
N LEU A 164 -15.40 -7.53 -14.02
CA LEU A 164 -15.52 -6.47 -13.00
C LEU A 164 -16.14 -7.00 -11.70
N GLY A 165 -17.23 -7.77 -11.81
CA GLY A 165 -17.85 -8.42 -10.66
C GLY A 165 -16.98 -9.52 -10.05
N LEU A 166 -16.26 -10.29 -10.88
CA LEU A 166 -15.30 -11.28 -10.41
C LEU A 166 -14.16 -10.63 -9.62
N LEU A 167 -13.54 -9.57 -10.15
CA LEU A 167 -12.46 -8.83 -9.50
C LEU A 167 -12.93 -8.22 -8.19
N ALA A 168 -14.14 -7.66 -8.12
CA ALA A 168 -14.70 -7.17 -6.86
C ALA A 168 -14.73 -8.30 -5.80
N ARG A 169 -15.28 -9.47 -6.14
CA ARG A 169 -15.33 -10.61 -5.20
C ARG A 169 -13.93 -11.10 -4.80
N LEU A 170 -12.96 -11.08 -5.71
CA LEU A 170 -11.59 -11.46 -5.38
C LEU A 170 -10.93 -10.42 -4.44
N PHE A 171 -11.03 -9.12 -4.74
CA PHE A 171 -10.38 -8.07 -3.95
C PHE A 171 -11.00 -7.88 -2.56
N TYR A 172 -12.32 -8.03 -2.42
CA TYR A 172 -12.97 -8.03 -1.11
C TYR A 172 -12.79 -9.37 -0.37
N GLY A 173 -12.31 -10.40 -1.07
CA GLY A 173 -12.12 -11.74 -0.54
C GLY A 173 -10.70 -12.03 -0.05
N LEU A 174 -9.74 -11.12 -0.22
CA LEU A 174 -8.31 -11.26 0.11
C LEU A 174 -7.80 -10.12 1.00
#